data_AF-A0A2V7KTN3-F1
#
_entry.id   AF-A0A2V7KTN3-F1
#
_cell.length_a   1.000
_cell.length_b   1.000
_cell.length_c   1.000
_cell.angle_alpha   90.00
_cell.angle_beta   90.00
_cell.angle_gamma   90.00
#
_symmetry.space_group_name_H-M   'P 1'
#
loop_
_entity.id
_entity.type
_entity.pdbx_description
1 polymer ?
#
loop_
_entity_poly.entity_id
_entity_poly.type
_entity_poly.pdbx_seq_one_letter_code
_entity_poly.pdbx_strand_id
1 'polypeptide(L)'
;MKHAPARTQTAITPADLMTRLYLYADDSMMGRLAGSEYNLKATAYIASEVKRMGLQPAGDSGGYFQNVPLVKRQLDASSGLSVDGRALRPWDDFVPRDPGTATRNFDGAQVVYAGVLGDSTQLTPEQAAGKFIVIGVRRGANLPPAAQVNRGALLAKYRTSA
;
A
#
# COMPACT_ATOMS: atom_id res chain seq x y z
N MET A 1 -25.85 -17.49 1.79
CA MET A 1 -25.72 -16.40 2.80
C MET A 1 -26.14 -16.90 4.18
N LYS A 2 -25.40 -16.57 5.24
CA LYS A 2 -25.71 -16.96 6.63
C LYS A 2 -26.75 -16.06 7.33
N HIS A 3 -27.17 -14.97 6.69
CA HIS A 3 -28.17 -14.01 7.17
C HIS A 3 -29.22 -13.80 6.07
N ALA A 4 -30.50 -13.91 6.42
CA ALA A 4 -31.58 -13.65 5.48
C ALA A 4 -31.76 -12.12 5.31
N PRO A 5 -31.83 -11.60 4.07
CA PRO A 5 -31.99 -10.17 3.87
C PRO A 5 -33.35 -9.71 4.40
N ALA A 6 -33.34 -8.62 5.17
CA ALA A 6 -34.55 -7.97 5.70
C ALA A 6 -34.68 -6.54 5.14
N ARG A 7 -35.91 -5.99 5.20
CA ARG A 7 -36.14 -4.60 4.82
C ARG A 7 -35.45 -3.66 5.82
N THR A 8 -34.74 -2.67 5.30
CA THR A 8 -34.11 -1.61 6.10
C THR A 8 -35.12 -0.85 6.93
N GLN A 9 -34.76 -0.58 8.18
CA GLN A 9 -35.51 0.21 9.15
C GLN A 9 -34.85 1.58 9.33
N THR A 10 -35.57 2.54 9.92
CA THR A 10 -35.04 3.88 10.18
C THR A 10 -33.86 3.87 11.17
N ALA A 11 -33.90 2.97 12.16
CA ALA A 11 -32.80 2.80 13.09
C ALA A 11 -31.64 2.05 12.43
N ILE A 12 -30.41 2.53 12.66
CA ILE A 12 -29.20 1.79 12.29
C ILE A 12 -29.06 0.63 13.27
N THR A 13 -29.38 -0.58 12.82
CA THR A 13 -29.27 -1.80 13.64
C THR A 13 -28.19 -2.73 13.09
N PRO A 14 -27.59 -3.58 13.93
CA PRO A 14 -26.64 -4.59 13.46
C PRO A 14 -27.23 -5.50 12.37
N ALA A 15 -28.51 -5.88 12.50
CA ALA A 15 -29.18 -6.75 11.53
C ALA A 15 -29.31 -6.08 10.14
N ASP A 16 -29.72 -4.81 10.10
CA ASP A 16 -29.79 -4.06 8.84
C ASP A 16 -28.40 -3.88 8.21
N LEU A 17 -27.38 -3.58 9.04
CA LEU A 17 -26.01 -3.46 8.56
C LEU A 17 -25.49 -4.79 7.98
N MET A 18 -25.78 -5.92 8.62
CA MET A 18 -25.38 -7.25 8.13
C MET A 18 -25.95 -7.56 6.75
N THR A 19 -27.21 -7.21 6.49
CA THR A 19 -27.84 -7.40 5.15
C THR A 19 -27.02 -6.77 4.03
N ARG A 20 -26.43 -5.60 4.27
CA ARG A 20 -25.64 -4.84 3.28
C ARG A 20 -24.18 -5.25 3.27
N LEU A 21 -23.57 -5.32 4.45
CA LEU A 21 -22.15 -5.61 4.63
C LEU A 21 -21.81 -7.00 4.12
N TYR A 22 -22.64 -8.00 4.42
CA TYR A 22 -22.35 -9.37 3.99
C TYR A 22 -22.44 -9.52 2.49
N LEU A 23 -23.41 -8.90 1.81
CA LEU A 23 -23.45 -8.89 0.35
C LEU A 23 -22.19 -8.21 -0.24
N TYR A 24 -21.78 -7.08 0.33
CA TYR A 24 -20.62 -6.34 -0.15
C TYR A 24 -19.28 -7.06 0.10
N ALA A 25 -19.22 -7.89 1.14
CA ALA A 25 -18.04 -8.67 1.55
C ALA A 25 -18.12 -10.15 1.16
N ASP A 26 -19.16 -10.57 0.45
CA ASP A 26 -19.36 -11.96 0.03
C ASP A 26 -18.30 -12.40 -0.98
N ASP A 27 -18.01 -13.70 -1.01
CA ASP A 27 -17.06 -14.29 -1.96
C ASP A 27 -17.47 -14.04 -3.42
N SER A 28 -18.77 -13.88 -3.70
CA SER A 28 -19.26 -13.49 -5.03
C SER A 28 -18.79 -12.11 -5.48
N MET A 29 -18.30 -11.26 -4.57
CA MET A 29 -17.66 -9.99 -4.86
C MET A 29 -16.14 -10.10 -5.00
N MET A 30 -15.52 -11.27 -4.72
CA MET A 30 -14.11 -11.63 -4.98
C MET A 30 -13.05 -10.58 -4.61
N GLY A 31 -13.33 -9.76 -3.60
CA GLY A 31 -12.44 -8.70 -3.13
C GLY A 31 -12.62 -7.35 -3.84
N ARG A 32 -11.86 -6.34 -3.40
CA ARG A 32 -12.08 -4.93 -3.81
C ARG A 32 -10.79 -4.18 -4.10
N LEU A 33 -9.80 -4.89 -4.64
CA LEU A 33 -8.56 -4.27 -5.07
C LEU A 33 -8.86 -3.22 -6.14
N ALA A 34 -8.49 -1.96 -5.89
CA ALA A 34 -8.76 -0.86 -6.82
C ALA A 34 -8.26 -1.19 -8.24
N GLY A 35 -9.10 -0.94 -9.25
CA GLY A 35 -8.78 -1.20 -10.66
C GLY A 35 -8.96 -2.66 -11.11
N SER A 36 -9.41 -3.56 -10.23
CA SER A 36 -9.86 -4.91 -10.65
C SER A 36 -11.30 -4.90 -11.15
N GLU A 37 -11.70 -5.91 -11.92
CA GLU A 37 -13.11 -6.11 -12.32
C GLU A 37 -14.06 -6.18 -11.12
N TYR A 38 -13.60 -6.77 -10.01
CA TYR A 38 -14.36 -6.92 -8.79
C TYR A 38 -14.54 -5.61 -8.02
N ASN A 39 -13.55 -4.72 -8.11
CA ASN A 39 -13.73 -3.35 -7.65
C ASN A 39 -14.82 -2.62 -8.44
N LEU A 40 -14.89 -2.80 -9.77
CA LEU A 40 -15.98 -2.24 -10.58
C LEU A 40 -17.34 -2.80 -10.18
N LYS A 41 -17.44 -4.12 -9.93
CA LYS A 41 -18.67 -4.75 -9.42
C LYS A 41 -19.10 -4.16 -8.07
N ALA A 42 -18.15 -4.00 -7.15
CA ALA A 42 -18.41 -3.46 -5.83
C ALA A 42 -18.85 -1.98 -5.88
N THR A 43 -18.20 -1.14 -6.70
CA THR A 43 -18.59 0.27 -6.86
C THR A 43 -19.92 0.41 -7.59
N ALA A 44 -20.22 -0.47 -8.56
CA ALA A 44 -21.53 -0.53 -9.20
C ALA A 44 -22.65 -0.88 -8.21
N TYR A 45 -22.41 -1.81 -7.28
CA TYR A 45 -23.36 -2.09 -6.20
C TYR A 45 -23.62 -0.85 -5.34
N ILE A 46 -22.56 -0.15 -4.90
CA ILE A 46 -22.71 1.09 -4.12
C ILE A 46 -23.50 2.14 -4.90
N ALA A 47 -23.17 2.35 -6.17
CA ALA A 47 -23.89 3.29 -7.04
C ALA A 47 -25.37 2.94 -7.16
N SER A 48 -25.70 1.65 -7.27
CA SER A 48 -27.10 1.20 -7.32
C SER A 48 -27.84 1.46 -6.01
N GLU A 49 -27.19 1.29 -4.87
CA GLU A 49 -27.78 1.54 -3.56
C GLU A 49 -28.00 3.02 -3.29
N VAL A 50 -27.04 3.89 -3.60
CA VAL A 50 -27.22 5.34 -3.43
C VAL A 50 -28.27 5.91 -4.39
N LYS A 51 -28.35 5.38 -5.62
CA LYS A 51 -29.42 5.71 -6.57
C LYS A 51 -30.78 5.28 -6.02
N ARG A 52 -30.89 4.08 -5.44
CA ARG A 52 -32.11 3.58 -4.79
C ARG A 52 -32.54 4.45 -3.61
N MET A 53 -31.58 5.08 -2.92
CA MET A 53 -31.84 6.04 -1.83
C MET A 53 -32.21 7.44 -2.32
N GLY A 54 -32.16 7.71 -3.63
CA GLY A 54 -32.53 9.00 -4.22
C GLY A 54 -31.40 10.04 -4.24
N LEU A 55 -30.15 9.65 -3.98
CA LEU A 55 -29.01 10.56 -4.10
C LEU A 55 -28.84 10.96 -5.56
N GLN A 56 -28.53 12.22 -5.80
CA GLN A 56 -28.21 12.72 -7.13
C GLN A 56 -26.74 12.40 -7.48
N PRO A 57 -26.44 12.12 -8.76
CA PRO A 57 -25.07 11.91 -9.21
C PRO A 57 -24.22 13.19 -9.07
N ALA A 58 -22.93 13.02 -8.73
CA ALA A 58 -21.97 14.12 -8.57
C ALA A 58 -20.56 13.76 -9.09
N GLY A 59 -20.47 12.75 -9.95
CA GLY A 59 -19.24 12.30 -10.60
C GLY A 59 -19.05 12.88 -11.99
N ASP A 60 -18.11 12.29 -12.72
CA ASP A 60 -17.73 12.70 -14.08
C ASP A 60 -18.95 12.64 -15.01
N SER A 61 -19.05 13.62 -15.92
CA SER A 61 -20.13 13.74 -16.90
C SER A 61 -21.56 13.62 -16.31
N GLY A 62 -21.74 14.00 -15.04
CA GLY A 62 -23.04 13.91 -14.36
C GLY A 62 -23.44 12.49 -13.94
N GLY A 63 -22.49 11.55 -13.87
CA GLY A 63 -22.69 10.18 -13.40
C GLY A 63 -22.42 10.00 -11.90
N TYR A 64 -22.47 8.75 -11.42
CA TYR A 64 -22.17 8.42 -10.00
C TYR A 64 -20.69 8.11 -9.75
N PHE A 65 -19.84 8.17 -10.77
CA PHE A 65 -18.45 7.71 -10.70
C PHE A 65 -17.47 8.84 -11.02
N GLN A 66 -16.36 8.87 -10.29
CA GLN A 66 -15.17 9.65 -10.62
C GLN A 66 -14.09 8.68 -11.11
N ASN A 67 -13.51 8.95 -12.28
CA ASN A 67 -12.39 8.19 -12.80
C ASN A 67 -11.09 8.65 -12.15
N VAL A 68 -10.46 7.76 -11.40
CA VAL A 68 -9.19 8.03 -10.72
C VAL A 68 -8.08 7.25 -11.45
N PRO A 69 -7.04 7.92 -11.99
CA PRO A 69 -5.94 7.22 -12.64
C PRO A 69 -5.14 6.42 -11.60
N LEU A 70 -4.98 5.13 -11.86
CA LEU A 70 -4.22 4.22 -11.00
C LEU A 70 -2.88 3.87 -11.63
N VAL A 71 -1.85 3.76 -10.78
CA VAL A 71 -0.53 3.24 -11.18
C VAL A 71 -0.35 1.88 -10.54
N LYS A 72 -0.26 0.83 -11.36
CA LYS A 72 0.10 -0.51 -10.90
C LYS A 72 1.62 -0.64 -10.85
N ARG A 73 2.13 -1.11 -9.71
CA ARG A 73 3.56 -1.35 -9.50
C ARG A 73 3.75 -2.79 -9.07
N GLN A 74 4.74 -3.43 -9.65
CA GLN A 74 5.10 -4.81 -9.38
C GLN A 74 6.61 -4.94 -9.39
N LEU A 75 7.13 -5.90 -8.61
CA LEU A 75 8.51 -6.31 -8.74
C LEU A 75 8.70 -6.94 -10.12
N ASP A 76 9.74 -6.53 -10.83
CA ASP A 76 10.14 -7.18 -12.08
C ASP A 76 10.65 -8.60 -11.77
N ALA A 77 10.19 -9.61 -12.51
CA ALA A 77 10.55 -11.01 -12.27
C ALA A 77 12.06 -11.30 -12.47
N SER A 78 12.78 -10.43 -13.19
CA SER A 78 14.23 -10.49 -13.36
C SER A 78 15.01 -9.81 -12.24
N SER A 79 14.34 -9.06 -11.35
CA SER A 79 14.99 -8.41 -10.21
C SER A 79 15.27 -9.38 -9.08
N GLY A 80 16.49 -9.34 -8.54
CA GLY A 80 16.93 -10.17 -7.43
C GLY A 80 17.85 -9.41 -6.48
N LEU A 81 18.02 -9.95 -5.27
CA LEU A 81 18.99 -9.47 -4.29
C LEU A 81 19.76 -10.68 -3.76
N SER A 82 21.08 -10.59 -3.75
CA SER A 82 21.95 -11.59 -3.13
C SER A 82 22.95 -10.95 -2.18
N VAL A 83 23.37 -11.71 -1.18
CA VAL A 83 24.42 -11.32 -0.23
C VAL A 83 25.42 -12.46 -0.19
N ASP A 84 26.68 -12.18 -0.52
CA ASP A 84 27.78 -13.15 -0.55
C ASP A 84 27.42 -14.45 -1.31
N GLY A 85 26.77 -14.31 -2.47
CA GLY A 85 26.34 -15.43 -3.32
C GLY A 85 25.06 -16.13 -2.88
N ARG A 86 24.50 -15.81 -1.70
CA ARG A 86 23.19 -16.31 -1.26
C ARG A 86 22.08 -15.43 -1.82
N ALA A 87 21.23 -15.98 -2.68
CA ALA A 87 20.01 -15.32 -3.14
C ALA A 87 19.00 -15.16 -2.00
N LEU A 88 18.39 -13.98 -1.89
CA LEU A 88 17.27 -13.68 -0.99
C LEU A 88 15.94 -13.79 -1.73
N ARG A 89 14.94 -14.34 -1.06
CA ARG A 89 13.58 -14.50 -1.59
C ARG A 89 12.74 -13.25 -1.29
N PRO A 90 12.25 -12.52 -2.29
CA PRO A 90 11.28 -11.45 -2.08
C PRO A 90 10.04 -11.97 -1.36
N TRP A 91 9.44 -11.14 -0.51
CA TRP A 91 8.27 -11.41 0.34
C TRP A 91 8.48 -12.42 1.48
N ASP A 92 9.55 -13.20 1.47
CA ASP A 92 9.98 -14.05 2.59
C ASP A 92 11.11 -13.40 3.39
N ASP A 93 12.24 -13.12 2.72
CA ASP A 93 13.46 -12.61 3.35
C ASP A 93 13.49 -11.07 3.38
N PHE A 94 12.83 -10.43 2.41
CA PHE A 94 12.69 -8.97 2.36
C PHE A 94 11.43 -8.54 1.60
N VAL A 95 10.89 -7.37 1.92
CA VAL A 95 9.76 -6.78 1.19
C VAL A 95 10.28 -5.71 0.23
N PRO A 96 10.21 -5.93 -1.10
CA PRO A 96 10.55 -4.88 -2.06
C PRO A 96 9.60 -3.70 -1.88
N ARG A 97 10.17 -2.50 -1.86
CA ARG A 97 9.37 -1.28 -1.75
C ARG A 97 9.71 -0.35 -2.90
N ASP A 98 8.68 0.07 -3.62
CA ASP A 98 8.82 0.96 -4.76
C ASP A 98 9.55 2.28 -4.40
N PRO A 99 10.69 2.58 -5.06
CA PRO A 99 11.43 3.81 -4.86
C PRO A 99 10.85 5.01 -5.64
N GLY A 100 9.84 4.81 -6.48
CA GLY A 100 9.15 5.87 -7.24
C GLY A 100 9.84 6.25 -8.55
N THR A 101 11.17 6.26 -8.60
CA THR A 101 11.97 6.39 -9.83
C THR A 101 12.87 5.16 -9.98
N ALA A 102 12.84 4.55 -11.16
CA ALA A 102 13.70 3.48 -11.70
C ALA A 102 14.44 2.56 -10.71
N THR A 103 14.32 1.24 -10.91
CA THR A 103 15.17 0.25 -10.26
C THR A 103 16.64 0.53 -10.57
N ARG A 104 17.48 0.64 -9.54
CA ARG A 104 18.93 0.77 -9.69
C ARG A 104 19.55 -0.61 -9.70
N ASN A 105 20.30 -0.91 -10.75
CA ASN A 105 21.15 -2.10 -10.79
C ASN A 105 22.47 -1.82 -10.06
N PHE A 106 22.99 -2.81 -9.35
CA PHE A 106 24.31 -2.78 -8.76
C PHE A 106 24.89 -4.19 -8.76
N ASP A 107 26.20 -4.28 -8.84
CA ASP A 107 26.96 -5.51 -8.69
C ASP A 107 28.12 -5.24 -7.73
N GLY A 108 28.17 -5.98 -6.63
CA GLY A 108 29.18 -5.78 -5.58
C GLY A 108 29.15 -4.40 -4.90
N ALA A 109 28.13 -4.12 -4.08
CA ALA A 109 28.08 -2.92 -3.24
C ALA A 109 28.56 -3.22 -1.81
N GLN A 110 29.43 -2.37 -1.26
CA GLN A 110 29.78 -2.44 0.16
C GLN A 110 28.52 -2.17 1.00
N VAL A 111 28.21 -3.08 1.92
CA VAL A 111 27.12 -2.91 2.88
C VAL A 111 27.60 -2.10 4.08
N VAL A 112 26.85 -1.07 4.47
CA VAL A 112 27.13 -0.27 5.67
C VAL A 112 25.90 -0.18 6.55
N TYR A 113 26.05 -0.49 7.84
CA TYR A 113 25.00 -0.28 8.83
C TYR A 113 25.04 1.16 9.33
N ALA A 114 23.95 1.90 9.10
CA ALA A 114 23.83 3.31 9.48
C ALA A 114 23.11 3.52 10.82
N GLY A 115 23.09 2.52 11.69
CA GLY A 115 22.41 2.58 12.98
C GLY A 115 20.90 2.40 12.88
N VAL A 116 20.19 2.84 13.92
CA VAL A 116 18.73 2.70 14.03
C VAL A 116 18.06 4.01 13.65
N LEU A 117 16.98 3.94 12.88
CA LEU A 117 16.20 5.11 12.49
C LEU A 117 15.69 5.86 13.74
N GLY A 118 15.97 7.16 13.78
CA GLY A 118 15.65 8.03 14.93
C GLY A 118 16.79 8.20 15.91
N ASP A 119 17.89 7.46 15.77
CA ASP A 119 19.13 7.71 16.52
C ASP A 119 20.01 8.73 15.79
N SER A 120 20.89 9.40 16.54
CA SER A 120 21.80 10.44 16.04
C SER A 120 22.97 9.90 15.20
N THR A 121 23.12 8.59 15.06
CA THR A 121 24.09 7.97 14.15
C THR A 121 23.57 8.07 12.72
N GLN A 122 24.05 9.06 11.99
CA GLN A 122 23.62 9.33 10.63
C GLN A 122 24.84 9.43 9.72
N LEU A 123 24.92 8.54 8.71
CA LEU A 123 25.95 8.63 7.68
C LEU A 123 25.84 9.99 6.96
N THR A 124 26.99 10.58 6.63
CA THR A 124 27.05 11.71 5.70
C THR A 124 26.79 11.22 4.27
N PRO A 125 26.37 12.09 3.35
CA PRO A 125 26.19 11.73 1.94
C PRO A 125 27.42 11.07 1.31
N GLU A 126 28.62 11.52 1.68
CA GLU A 126 29.91 11.01 1.19
C GLU A 126 30.18 9.61 1.74
N GLN A 127 29.84 9.37 3.01
CA GLN A 127 29.94 8.04 3.62
C GLN A 127 28.94 7.04 3.02
N ALA A 128 27.80 7.53 2.52
CA ALA A 128 26.74 6.73 1.92
C ALA A 128 26.97 6.41 0.43
N ALA A 129 27.77 7.23 -0.27
CA ALA A 129 27.94 7.12 -1.71
C ALA A 129 28.41 5.72 -2.15
N GLY A 130 27.73 5.16 -3.16
CA GLY A 130 28.03 3.85 -3.75
C GLY A 130 27.79 2.62 -2.85
N LYS A 131 27.24 2.79 -1.64
CA LYS A 131 27.04 1.70 -0.68
C LYS A 131 25.59 1.24 -0.58
N PHE A 132 25.41 0.00 -0.14
CA PHE A 132 24.12 -0.51 0.28
C PHE A 132 23.91 -0.18 1.77
N ILE A 133 22.98 0.74 2.06
CA ILE A 133 22.76 1.23 3.42
C ILE A 133 21.71 0.38 4.13
N VAL A 134 22.06 -0.20 5.26
CA VAL A 134 21.13 -0.90 6.16
C VAL A 134 20.83 -0.02 7.36
N ILE A 135 19.54 0.16 7.66
CA ILE A 135 19.07 0.97 8.79
C ILE A 135 18.16 0.10 9.63
N GLY A 136 18.48 -0.04 10.92
CA GLY A 136 17.62 -0.69 11.89
C GLY A 136 16.35 0.13 12.11
N VAL A 137 15.23 -0.52 12.39
CA VAL A 137 13.98 0.18 12.73
C VAL A 137 13.51 -0.26 14.11
N ARG A 138 13.10 0.70 14.93
CA ARG A 138 12.48 0.39 16.23
C ARG A 138 11.12 -0.27 15.98
N ARG A 139 10.77 -1.24 16.84
CA ARG A 139 9.46 -1.90 16.83
C ARG A 139 8.69 -1.48 18.08
N GLY A 140 7.40 -1.24 17.94
CA GLY A 140 6.51 -0.89 19.06
C GLY A 140 5.35 0.00 18.63
N ALA A 141 4.32 0.05 19.48
CA ALA A 141 3.26 1.04 19.34
C ALA A 141 3.79 2.43 19.76
N ASN A 142 3.26 3.50 19.17
CA ASN A 142 3.53 4.90 19.56
C ASN A 142 5.01 5.32 19.51
N LEU A 143 5.74 4.92 18.46
CA LEU A 143 7.10 5.39 18.24
C LEU A 143 7.15 6.92 18.10
N PRO A 144 8.16 7.61 18.67
CA PRO A 144 8.32 9.04 18.46
C PRO A 144 8.48 9.34 16.97
N PRO A 145 8.05 10.53 16.47
CA PRO A 145 8.06 10.84 15.04
C PRO A 145 9.39 10.56 14.33
N ALA A 146 10.51 10.83 14.99
CA ALA A 146 11.85 10.57 14.44
C ALA A 146 12.18 9.08 14.23
N ALA A 147 11.52 8.18 14.97
CA ALA A 147 11.67 6.73 14.86
C ALA A 147 10.60 6.09 13.95
N GLN A 148 9.63 6.87 13.46
CA GLN A 148 8.65 6.40 12.49
C GLN A 148 9.28 6.38 11.09
N VAL A 149 9.04 5.31 10.33
CA VAL A 149 9.59 5.17 8.98
C VAL A 149 8.93 6.16 8.01
N ASN A 150 9.57 7.32 7.79
CA ASN A 150 9.20 8.27 6.75
C ASN A 150 10.10 8.11 5.51
N ARG A 151 9.56 7.46 4.46
CA ARG A 151 10.28 7.23 3.20
C ARG A 151 10.77 8.51 2.55
N GLY A 152 9.89 9.50 2.43
CA GLY A 152 10.18 10.72 1.68
C GLY A 152 11.38 11.43 2.27
N ALA A 153 11.40 11.56 3.60
CA ALA A 153 12.54 12.12 4.33
C ALA A 153 13.82 11.28 4.16
N LEU A 154 13.71 9.94 4.28
CA LEU A 154 14.87 9.06 4.19
C LEU A 154 15.53 9.06 2.80
N LEU A 155 14.73 8.96 1.74
CA LEU A 155 15.23 8.98 0.37
C LEU A 155 15.73 10.36 -0.04
N ALA A 156 15.09 11.44 0.43
CA ALA A 156 15.55 12.80 0.15
C ALA A 156 16.96 13.05 0.70
N LYS A 157 17.28 12.51 1.88
CA LYS A 157 18.59 12.71 2.52
C LYS A 157 19.77 12.18 1.69
N TYR A 158 19.62 11.02 1.06
CA TYR A 158 20.68 10.37 0.29
C TYR A 158 20.48 10.50 -1.23
N ARG A 159 19.57 11.38 -1.66
CA ARG A 159 19.17 11.49 -3.08
C ARG A 159 20.32 11.86 -4.01
N THR A 160 21.29 12.63 -3.51
CA THR A 160 22.45 13.11 -4.26
C THR A 160 23.71 12.27 -4.07
N SER A 161 23.66 11.24 -3.20
CA SER A 161 24.78 10.32 -2.95
C SER A 161 24.96 9.26 -4.06
N ALA A 162 24.45 9.55 -5.26
CA ALA A 162 24.44 8.63 -6.39
C ALA A 162 25.82 8.52 -7.04
#